data_AF-A0A2H3KWN0-F1
#
_entry.id   AF-A0A2H3KWN0-F1
#
_cell.length_a   1.000
_cell.length_b   1.000
_cell.length_c   1.000
_cell.angle_alpha   90.00
_cell.angle_beta   90.00
_cell.angle_gamma   90.00
#
_symmetry.space_group_name_H-M   'P 1'
#
loop_
_entity.id
_entity.type
_entity.pdbx_description
1 polymer ?
#
loop_
_entity_poly.entity_id
_entity_poly.type
_entity_poly.pdbx_seq_one_letter_code
_entity_poly.pdbx_strand_id
1 'polypeptide(L)' 'MAYNKTNYYKRARFIIQVYKSIKQPHIPDTKIVTKEFPKHGINLTYRQWMNIKGMQIPKETA' A
#
# COMPACT_ATOMS: atom_id res chain seq x y z
N MET A 1 -3.88 -19.77 11.24
CA MET A 1 -4.68 -18.82 10.44
C MET A 1 -4.40 -19.07 8.97
N ALA A 2 -5.39 -19.51 8.18
CA ALA A 2 -5.19 -19.61 6.74
C ALA A 2 -4.98 -18.21 6.17
N TYR A 3 -3.83 -17.97 5.54
CA TYR A 3 -3.51 -16.68 4.95
C TYR A 3 -4.42 -16.45 3.74
N ASN A 4 -5.48 -15.64 3.91
CA ASN A 4 -6.39 -15.30 2.83
C ASN A 4 -5.68 -14.34 1.86
N LYS A 5 -5.00 -14.91 0.86
CA LYS A 5 -4.29 -14.18 -0.20
C LYS A 5 -5.19 -13.17 -0.91
N THR A 6 -6.46 -13.50 -1.10
CA THR A 6 -7.45 -12.63 -1.75
C THR A 6 -7.69 -11.35 -0.96
N ASN A 7 -7.90 -11.45 0.36
CA ASN A 7 -8.04 -10.29 1.23
C ASN A 7 -6.77 -9.45 1.30
N TYR A 8 -5.61 -10.10 1.28
CA TYR A 8 -4.33 -9.40 1.23
C TYR A 8 -4.16 -8.60 -0.06
N TYR A 9 -4.46 -9.18 -1.23
CA TYR A 9 -4.39 -8.46 -2.50
C TYR A 9 -5.37 -7.29 -2.54
N LYS A 10 -6.61 -7.44 -2.05
CA LYS A 10 -7.58 -6.33 -1.95
C LYS A 10 -7.01 -5.17 -1.14
N ARG A 11 -6.45 -5.46 0.05
CA ARG A 11 -5.80 -4.44 0.89
C ARG A 11 -4.60 -3.79 0.19
N ALA A 12 -3.76 -4.58 -0.46
CA ALA A 12 -2.58 -4.09 -1.16
C ALA A 12 -2.96 -3.19 -2.36
N ARG A 13 -4.02 -3.52 -3.12
CA ARG A 13 -4.57 -2.64 -4.18
C ARG A 13 -5.01 -1.30 -3.61
N PHE A 14 -5.75 -1.30 -2.50
CA PHE A 14 -6.19 -0.08 -1.83
C PHE A 14 -5.00 0.80 -1.41
N ILE A 15 -3.97 0.21 -0.80
CA ILE A 15 -2.77 0.96 -0.39
C ILE A 15 -2.05 1.58 -1.60
N ILE A 16 -1.91 0.84 -2.71
CA ILE A 16 -1.29 1.39 -3.93
C ILE A 16 -2.13 2.51 -4.54
N GLN A 17 -3.46 2.39 -4.52
CA GLN A 17 -4.36 3.44 -5.00
C GLN A 17 -4.18 4.74 -4.19
N VAL A 18 -4.18 4.63 -2.87
CA VAL A 18 -3.93 5.76 -1.95
C VAL A 18 -2.54 6.36 -2.15
N TYR A 19 -1.50 5.52 -2.31
CA TYR A 19 -0.16 5.98 -2.64
C TYR A 19 -0.13 6.78 -3.94
N LYS A 20 -0.77 6.29 -5.00
CA LYS A 20 -0.83 6.98 -6.30
C LYS A 20 -1.53 8.33 -6.23
N SER A 21 -2.57 8.48 -5.41
CA SER A 21 -3.25 9.77 -5.23
C SER A 21 -2.44 10.79 -4.44
N ILE A 22 -1.56 10.34 -3.54
CA ILE A 22 -0.77 11.22 -2.65
C ILE A 22 0.63 11.48 -3.23
N LYS A 23 1.17 10.56 -4.02
CA LYS A 23 2.56 10.60 -4.48
C LYS A 23 2.78 11.82 -5.37
N GLN A 24 3.62 12.73 -4.87
CA GLN A 24 4.16 13.85 -5.62
C GLN A 24 5.68 13.68 -5.81
N PRO A 25 6.29 14.29 -6.84
CA PRO A 25 7.73 14.14 -7.12
C PRO A 25 8.63 14.49 -5.93
N HIS A 26 8.25 15.50 -5.14
CA HIS A 26 9.04 16.02 -4.04
C HIS A 26 8.81 15.33 -2.68
N ILE A 27 7.81 14.45 -2.58
CA ILE A 27 7.47 13.79 -1.32
C ILE A 27 8.13 12.41 -1.27
N PRO A 28 9.09 12.17 -0.36
CA PRO A 28 9.72 10.86 -0.20
C PRO A 28 8.75 9.84 0.40
N ASP A 29 8.92 8.58 0.02
CA ASP A 29 8.06 7.47 0.47
C ASP A 29 8.05 7.30 1.99
N THR A 30 9.16 7.63 2.66
CA THR A 30 9.26 7.62 4.12
C THR A 30 8.30 8.62 4.78
N LYS A 31 8.10 9.80 4.19
CA LYS A 31 7.10 10.78 4.67
C LYS A 31 5.67 10.29 4.41
N ILE A 32 5.43 9.64 3.26
CA ILE A 32 4.11 9.09 2.94
C ILE A 32 3.74 8.01 3.95
N VAL A 33 4.64 7.07 4.24
CA VAL A 33 4.39 5.99 5.20
C VAL A 33 4.18 6.52 6.63
N THR A 34 4.94 7.54 7.05
CA THR A 34 4.88 8.04 8.44
C THR A 34 3.77 9.05 8.68
N LYS A 35 3.40 9.86 7.68
CA LYS A 35 2.48 10.99 7.85
C LYS A 35 1.18 10.85 7.08
N GLU A 36 1.21 10.30 5.88
CA GLU A 36 0.03 10.30 5.00
C GLU A 36 -0.78 9.01 5.10
N PHE A 37 -0.13 7.85 5.06
CA PHE A 37 -0.78 6.54 5.21
C PHE A 37 -1.65 6.41 6.48
N PRO A 38 -1.20 6.87 7.67
CA PRO A 38 -2.03 6.82 8.88
C PRO A 38 -3.34 7.62 8.76
N LYS A 39 -3.36 8.72 7.99
CA LYS A 39 -4.58 9.52 7.75
C LYS A 39 -5.65 8.75 6.99
N HIS A 40 -5.26 7.72 6.24
CA HIS A 40 -6.15 6.83 5.51
C HIS A 40 -6.38 5.49 6.22
N GLY A 41 -6.01 5.38 7.51
CA GLY A 41 -6.12 4.15 8.29
C GLY A 41 -5.11 3.06 7.88
N ILE A 42 -4.08 3.42 7.11
CA ILE A 42 -3.03 2.49 6.67
C ILE A 42 -1.87 2.57 7.66
N ASN A 43 -1.85 1.63 8.61
CA ASN A 43 -0.75 1.48 9.56
C ASN A 43 0.17 0.35 9.11
N LEU A 44 1.33 0.70 8.59
CA LEU A 44 2.37 -0.24 8.15
C LEU A 44 3.77 0.37 8.28
N THR A 45 4.77 -0.48 8.38
CA THR A 45 6.19 -0.10 8.41
C THR A 45 6.71 0.19 7.01
N TYR A 46 7.80 0.95 6.90
CA TYR A 46 8.46 1.21 5.63
C TYR A 46 8.87 -0.08 4.90
N ARG A 47 9.32 -1.11 5.62
CA ARG A 47 9.65 -2.41 5.04
C ARG A 47 8.43 -3.11 4.44
N GLN A 48 7.30 -3.09 5.15
CA GLN A 48 6.04 -3.63 4.62
C GLN A 48 5.59 -2.85 3.37
N TRP A 49 5.77 -1.53 3.36
CA TRP A 49 5.50 -0.71 2.18
C TRP A 49 6.36 -1.13 0.99
N MET A 50 7.68 -1.24 1.16
CA MET A 50 8.58 -1.67 0.09
C MET A 50 8.21 -3.04 -0.48
N ASN A 51 7.82 -3.99 0.39
CA ASN A 51 7.35 -5.31 -0.04
C ASN A 51 6.05 -5.22 -0.86
N ILE A 52 5.08 -4.40 -0.43
CA ILE A 52 3.81 -4.21 -1.16
C ILE A 52 4.06 -3.48 -2.49
N LYS A 53 4.92 -2.46 -2.50
CA LYS A 53 5.25 -1.65 -3.68
C LYS A 53 5.94 -2.48 -4.76
N GLY A 54 6.82 -3.41 -4.37
CA GLY A 54 7.51 -4.32 -5.29
C GLY A 54 6.71 -5.57 -5.68
N MET A 55 5.53 -5.77 -5.09
CA MET A 55 4.72 -6.96 -5.36
C MET A 55 3.95 -6.82 -6.68
N GLN A 56 3.95 -7.88 -7.49
CA GLN A 56 2.99 -8.02 -8.58
C GLN A 56 1.62 -8.35 -7.99
N ILE A 57 0.75 -7.36 -7.94
CA ILE A 57 -0.64 -7.54 -7.51
C ILE A 57 -1.49 -7.82 -8.74
N PRO A 58 -2.09 -9.02 -8.87
CA PRO A 58 -2.97 -9.31 -9.99
C PRO A 58 -4.14 -8.33 -10.01
N LYS A 59 -4.59 -7.93 -11.19
CA LYS A 59 -5.83 -7.15 -11.33
C LYS A 59 -7.00 -8.02 -10.85
N GLU A 60 -8.05 -7.39 -10.33
CA GLU A 60 -9.28 -8.12 -10.01
C GLU A 60 -9.87 -8.60 -11.33
N THR A 61 -9.87 -9.91 -11.57
CA THR A 61 -10.65 -10.50 -12.67
C THR A 61 -12.11 -10.35 -12.28
N ALA A 62 -12.82 -9.50 -13.03
CA ALA A 62 -14.25 -9.26 -12.90
C ALA A 62 -15.05 -10.55 -13.13
#